data_AF-A0A927TWE8-F1
#
_entry.id   AF-A0A927TWE8-F1
#
_cell.length_a   1.000
_cell.length_b   1.000
_cell.length_c   1.000
_cell.angle_alpha   90.00
_cell.angle_beta   90.00
_cell.angle_gamma   90.00
#
_symmetry.space_group_name_H-M   'P 1'
#
loop_
_entity.id
_entity.type
_entity.pdbx_description
1 polymer ?
#
loop_
_entity_poly.entity_id
_entity_poly.type
_entity_poly.pdbx_seq_one_letter_code
_entity_poly.pdbx_strand_id
1 'polypeptide(L)'
;MDKEKLGAFVQMLRKEQQMTQKELADKLCITDKAVSKWERGLSYPDISMLEPLSDALQVSVLELLQGERMPAEEPIPIEQVRQVLDDSLQLSDKEMHRKHVISKSIIILICVVLLLLVSIILNIMNLTGLPDVNNGAIDLQHPAYQTELDADGIPCFSDPEEAIRQMQKDALDTLSPEWSELFTILNHTLRKEEER
;
A
#
# COMPACT_ATOMS: atom_id res chain seq x y z
N MET A 1 2.55 9.18 -38.57
CA MET A 1 3.71 8.87 -39.43
C MET A 1 3.85 10.00 -40.44
N ASP A 2 5.00 10.65 -40.52
CA ASP A 2 5.25 11.77 -41.44
C ASP A 2 5.92 11.23 -42.73
N LYS A 3 5.35 11.55 -43.90
CA LYS A 3 5.89 11.11 -45.20
C LYS A 3 7.25 11.69 -45.47
N GLU A 4 7.47 12.95 -45.12
CA GLU A 4 8.72 13.65 -45.39
C GLU A 4 9.82 13.10 -44.49
N LYS A 5 9.51 12.87 -43.22
CA LYS A 5 10.45 12.25 -42.26
C LYS A 5 10.84 10.84 -42.68
N LEU A 6 9.88 9.98 -43.03
CA LEU A 6 10.16 8.63 -43.53
C LEU A 6 10.98 8.67 -44.84
N GLY A 7 10.60 9.54 -45.78
CA GLY A 7 11.29 9.67 -47.06
C GLY A 7 12.75 10.10 -46.92
N ALA A 8 12.99 11.12 -46.09
CA ALA A 8 14.33 11.59 -45.76
C ALA A 8 15.16 10.50 -45.08
N PHE A 9 14.54 9.75 -44.16
CA PHE A 9 15.18 8.63 -43.49
C PHE A 9 15.57 7.54 -44.49
N VAL A 10 14.63 7.04 -45.31
CA VAL A 10 14.91 6.06 -46.37
C VAL A 10 16.04 6.51 -47.30
N GLN A 11 16.04 7.78 -47.70
CA GLN A 11 17.11 8.34 -48.53
C GLN A 11 18.47 8.31 -47.82
N MET A 12 18.50 8.71 -46.54
CA MET A 12 19.71 8.69 -45.71
C MET A 12 20.27 7.27 -45.62
N LEU A 13 19.43 6.29 -45.28
CA LEU A 13 19.81 4.87 -45.17
C LEU A 13 20.38 4.30 -46.48
N ARG A 14 19.71 4.62 -47.59
CA ARG A 14 20.19 4.19 -48.91
C ARG A 14 21.58 4.76 -49.20
N LYS A 15 21.80 6.04 -48.90
CA LYS A 15 23.08 6.72 -49.13
C LYS A 15 24.18 6.20 -48.20
N GLU A 16 23.87 5.87 -46.94
CA GLU A 16 24.80 5.24 -46.00
C GLU A 16 25.34 3.90 -46.54
N GLN A 17 24.48 3.13 -47.20
CA GLN A 17 24.86 1.88 -47.86
C GLN A 17 25.40 2.08 -49.29
N GLN A 18 25.63 3.32 -49.72
CA GLN A 18 26.16 3.68 -51.05
C GLN A 18 25.33 3.15 -52.24
N MET A 19 24.05 2.87 -52.03
CA MET A 19 23.16 2.36 -53.09
C MET A 19 22.57 3.51 -53.90
N THR A 20 22.31 3.30 -55.19
CA THR A 20 21.46 4.17 -56.02
C THR A 20 19.98 3.85 -55.81
N GLN A 21 19.07 4.76 -56.22
CA GLN A 21 17.62 4.49 -56.16
C GLN A 21 17.24 3.25 -56.98
N LYS A 22 17.94 3.02 -58.10
CA LYS A 22 17.76 1.84 -58.94
C LYS A 22 18.18 0.56 -58.23
N GLU A 23 19.34 0.55 -57.56
CA GLU A 23 19.82 -0.63 -56.84
C GLU A 23 18.91 -1.00 -55.66
N LEU A 24 18.37 -0.02 -54.93
CA LEU A 24 17.38 -0.29 -53.88
C LEU A 24 16.07 -0.83 -54.48
N ALA A 25 15.63 -0.29 -55.62
CA ALA A 25 14.45 -0.76 -56.32
C ALA A 25 14.62 -2.20 -56.85
N ASP A 26 15.79 -2.51 -57.40
CA ASP A 26 16.15 -3.84 -57.89
C ASP A 26 16.13 -4.87 -56.74
N LYS A 27 16.70 -4.52 -55.57
CA LYS A 27 16.63 -5.37 -54.35
C LYS A 27 15.20 -5.66 -53.90
N LEU A 28 14.31 -4.68 -54.03
CA LEU A 28 12.91 -4.76 -53.59
C LEU A 28 11.97 -5.26 -54.70
N CYS A 29 12.49 -5.56 -55.89
CA CYS A 29 11.69 -5.94 -57.06
C CYS A 29 10.59 -4.91 -57.43
N ILE A 30 10.89 -3.62 -57.29
CA ILE A 30 9.99 -2.50 -57.62
C ILE A 30 10.64 -1.55 -58.63
N THR A 31 9.91 -0.50 -59.02
CA THR A 31 10.47 0.55 -59.88
C THR A 31 11.25 1.59 -59.08
N ASP A 32 12.34 2.09 -59.66
CA ASP A 32 13.11 3.25 -59.18
C ASP A 32 12.22 4.48 -58.91
N LYS A 33 11.18 4.68 -59.72
CA LYS A 33 10.16 5.71 -59.55
C LYS A 33 9.40 5.59 -58.22
N ALA A 34 9.17 4.37 -57.73
CA ALA A 34 8.51 4.15 -56.44
C ALA A 34 9.42 4.65 -55.30
N VAL A 35 10.69 4.23 -55.30
CA VAL A 35 11.71 4.70 -54.35
C VAL A 35 11.85 6.22 -54.40
N SER A 36 11.90 6.82 -55.60
CA SER A 36 11.95 8.28 -55.78
C SER A 36 10.76 9.01 -55.18
N LYS A 37 9.55 8.42 -55.22
CA LYS A 37 8.36 9.01 -54.59
C LYS A 37 8.42 8.91 -53.07
N TRP A 38 8.90 7.79 -52.53
CA TRP A 38 9.08 7.62 -51.09
C TRP A 38 10.09 8.60 -50.54
N GLU A 39 11.28 8.70 -51.14
CA GLU A 39 12.35 9.59 -50.68
C GLU A 39 11.97 11.08 -50.70
N ARG A 40 11.01 11.46 -51.55
CA ARG A 40 10.50 12.83 -51.65
C ARG A 40 9.21 13.06 -50.86
N GLY A 41 8.75 12.08 -50.07
CA GLY A 41 7.52 12.17 -49.29
C GLY A 41 6.23 12.22 -50.12
N LEU A 42 6.27 11.86 -51.40
CA LEU A 42 5.10 11.92 -52.29
C LEU A 42 4.14 10.74 -52.10
N SER A 43 4.63 9.61 -51.60
CA SER A 43 3.82 8.43 -51.26
C SER A 43 4.47 7.65 -50.12
N TYR A 44 3.71 6.74 -49.50
CA TYR A 44 4.26 5.75 -48.58
C TYR A 44 4.63 4.45 -49.32
N PRO A 45 5.56 3.65 -48.78
CA PRO A 45 5.61 2.23 -49.11
C PRO A 45 4.30 1.56 -48.70
N ASP A 46 3.86 0.57 -49.47
CA ASP A 46 2.73 -0.28 -49.08
C ASP A 46 3.09 -1.04 -47.78
N ILE A 47 2.08 -1.47 -47.02
CA ILE A 47 2.30 -2.20 -45.76
C ILE A 47 3.10 -3.48 -45.98
N SER A 48 2.86 -4.15 -47.12
CA SER A 48 3.60 -5.33 -47.58
C SER A 48 5.07 -5.05 -47.88
N MET A 49 5.45 -3.78 -48.11
CA MET A 49 6.81 -3.36 -48.42
C MET A 49 7.59 -2.92 -47.18
N LEU A 50 6.97 -2.79 -46.00
CA LEU A 50 7.66 -2.31 -44.81
C LEU A 50 8.75 -3.26 -44.33
N GLU A 51 8.46 -4.56 -44.28
CA GLU A 51 9.42 -5.60 -43.86
C GLU A 51 10.54 -5.80 -44.91
N PRO A 52 10.24 -5.97 -46.21
CA PRO A 52 11.30 -6.00 -47.24
C PRO A 52 12.19 -4.75 -47.26
N LEU A 53 11.59 -3.56 -47.06
CA LEU A 53 12.32 -2.30 -47.03
C LEU A 53 13.19 -2.17 -45.78
N SER A 54 12.70 -2.61 -44.61
CA SER A 54 13.47 -2.61 -43.38
C SER A 54 14.66 -3.56 -43.47
N ASP A 55 14.48 -4.75 -44.06
CA ASP A 55 15.54 -5.73 -44.29
C ASP A 55 16.59 -5.21 -45.27
N ALA A 56 16.16 -4.64 -46.40
CA ALA A 56 17.06 -4.07 -47.40
C ALA A 56 17.87 -2.89 -46.84
N LEU A 57 17.31 -2.15 -45.88
CA LEU A 57 17.95 -0.98 -45.26
C LEU A 57 18.64 -1.29 -43.92
N GLN A 58 18.60 -2.54 -43.46
CA GLN A 58 19.17 -3.01 -42.18
C GLN A 58 18.69 -2.21 -40.97
N VAL A 59 17.37 -2.02 -40.88
CA VAL A 59 16.70 -1.32 -39.77
C VAL A 59 15.53 -2.14 -39.29
N SER A 60 15.02 -1.84 -38.10
CA SER A 60 13.71 -2.35 -37.67
C SER A 60 12.59 -1.62 -38.40
N VAL A 61 11.44 -2.29 -38.54
CA VAL A 61 10.21 -1.66 -39.05
C VAL A 61 9.82 -0.46 -38.18
N LEU A 62 10.06 -0.51 -36.87
CA LEU A 62 9.72 0.58 -35.96
C LEU A 62 10.54 1.85 -36.25
N GLU A 63 11.86 1.71 -36.46
CA GLU A 63 12.74 2.81 -36.88
C GLU A 63 12.29 3.41 -38.21
N LEU A 64 11.92 2.55 -39.16
CA LEU A 64 11.42 2.98 -40.47
C LEU A 64 10.14 3.82 -40.35
N LEU A 65 9.20 3.42 -39.49
CA LEU A 65 7.94 4.13 -39.25
C LEU A 65 8.13 5.43 -38.44
N GLN A 66 9.11 5.46 -37.54
CA GLN A 66 9.47 6.65 -36.77
C GLN A 66 10.31 7.66 -37.58
N GLY A 67 10.96 7.19 -38.66
CA GLY A 67 11.83 8.00 -39.51
C GLY A 67 13.11 8.44 -38.81
N GLU A 68 13.57 7.67 -37.83
CA GLU A 68 14.80 7.93 -37.09
C GLU A 68 15.39 6.61 -36.58
N ARG A 69 16.72 6.60 -36.41
CA ARG A 69 17.40 5.51 -35.71
C ARG A 69 16.89 5.49 -34.28
N MET A 70 16.45 4.34 -33.83
CA MET A 70 16.31 4.13 -32.40
C MET A 70 17.73 4.04 -31.85
N PRO A 71 17.97 4.56 -30.64
CA PRO A 71 19.25 4.33 -29.99
C PRO A 71 19.47 2.82 -29.93
N ALA A 72 20.42 2.34 -30.72
CA ALA A 72 20.87 0.97 -30.62
C ALA A 72 21.35 0.81 -29.17
N GLU A 73 20.88 -0.24 -28.50
CA GLU A 73 21.64 -0.82 -27.39
C GLU A 73 22.98 -1.26 -27.99
N GLU A 74 23.95 -0.34 -28.00
CA GLU A 74 25.31 -0.67 -28.41
C GLU A 74 25.78 -1.85 -27.53
N PRO A 75 26.39 -2.90 -28.09
CA PRO A 75 27.12 -3.86 -27.29
C PRO A 75 28.32 -3.11 -26.70
N ILE A 76 28.11 -2.60 -25.49
CA ILE A 76 29.04 -1.76 -24.77
C ILE A 76 30.38 -2.53 -24.63
N PRO A 77 31.55 -1.93 -24.92
CA PRO A 77 32.84 -2.55 -24.65
C PRO A 77 32.94 -2.93 -23.16
N ILE A 78 33.35 -4.17 -22.86
CA ILE A 78 33.32 -4.78 -21.50
C ILE A 78 33.90 -3.86 -20.40
N GLU A 79 34.82 -2.97 -20.75
CA GLU A 79 35.45 -2.02 -19.82
C GLU A 79 34.59 -0.76 -19.54
N GLN A 80 33.87 -0.23 -20.53
CA GLN A 80 32.91 0.86 -20.33
C GLN A 80 31.57 0.36 -19.79
N VAL A 81 31.21 -0.92 -20.04
CA VAL A 81 30.12 -1.61 -19.33
C VAL A 81 30.36 -1.49 -17.84
N ARG A 82 31.57 -1.76 -17.34
CA ARG A 82 31.83 -1.79 -15.91
C ARG A 82 31.64 -0.43 -15.24
N GLN A 83 32.08 0.65 -15.87
CA GLN A 83 31.94 2.01 -15.32
C GLN A 83 30.51 2.54 -15.42
N VAL A 84 29.82 2.31 -16.54
CA VAL A 84 28.41 2.70 -16.71
C VAL A 84 27.48 1.78 -15.90
N LEU A 85 27.81 0.50 -15.73
CA LEU A 85 27.08 -0.44 -14.88
C LEU A 85 27.23 -0.07 -13.41
N ASP A 86 28.42 0.37 -12.95
CA ASP A 86 28.58 0.91 -11.61
C ASP A 86 27.70 2.16 -11.42
N ASP A 87 27.75 3.13 -12.34
CA ASP A 87 26.95 4.37 -12.22
C ASP A 87 25.43 4.17 -12.41
N SER A 88 25.01 3.21 -13.24
CA SER A 88 23.59 2.90 -13.49
C SER A 88 22.97 2.07 -12.37
N LEU A 89 23.75 1.14 -11.78
CA LEU A 89 23.36 0.47 -10.53
C LEU A 89 23.28 1.50 -9.41
N GLN A 90 24.19 2.48 -9.35
CA GLN A 90 24.11 3.54 -8.34
C GLN A 90 22.90 4.47 -8.55
N LEU A 91 22.44 4.74 -9.77
CA LEU A 91 21.27 5.62 -10.00
C LEU A 91 19.94 4.92 -9.71
N SER A 92 19.77 3.66 -10.14
CA SER A 92 18.54 2.90 -9.87
C SER A 92 18.44 2.47 -8.41
N ASP A 93 19.56 2.06 -7.79
CA ASP A 93 19.57 1.74 -6.36
C ASP A 93 19.49 3.00 -5.49
N LYS A 94 20.11 4.15 -5.82
CA LYS A 94 19.98 5.35 -4.95
C LYS A 94 18.55 5.90 -4.94
N GLU A 95 17.82 5.88 -6.05
CA GLU A 95 16.45 6.39 -6.08
C GLU A 95 15.45 5.46 -5.36
N MET A 96 15.59 4.15 -5.54
CA MET A 96 14.76 3.17 -4.84
C MET A 96 15.18 3.03 -3.37
N HIS A 97 16.46 3.00 -3.05
CA HIS A 97 16.96 2.85 -1.68
C HIS A 97 16.73 4.12 -0.84
N ARG A 98 16.77 5.32 -1.43
CA ARG A 98 16.39 6.58 -0.74
C ARG A 98 14.91 6.58 -0.37
N LYS A 99 14.02 6.12 -1.26
CA LYS A 99 12.58 5.95 -0.96
C LYS A 99 12.35 4.87 0.11
N HIS A 100 13.11 3.77 0.07
CA HIS A 100 13.04 2.72 1.10
C HIS A 100 13.61 3.16 2.46
N VAL A 101 14.66 3.98 2.51
CA VAL A 101 15.22 4.51 3.77
C VAL A 101 14.27 5.55 4.36
N ILE A 102 13.74 6.47 3.56
CA ILE A 102 12.77 7.47 4.04
C ILE A 102 11.48 6.79 4.54
N SER A 103 10.94 5.81 3.80
CA SER A 103 9.74 5.07 4.24
C SER A 103 9.99 4.24 5.50
N LYS A 104 11.13 3.54 5.62
CA LYS A 104 11.50 2.82 6.85
C LYS A 104 11.64 3.76 8.04
N SER A 105 12.25 4.94 7.86
CA SER A 105 12.35 5.95 8.93
C SER A 105 10.99 6.48 9.39
N ILE A 106 10.04 6.67 8.47
CA ILE A 106 8.66 7.08 8.80
C ILE A 106 7.96 5.98 9.60
N ILE A 107 8.08 4.71 9.18
CA ILE A 107 7.47 3.58 9.91
C ILE A 107 8.05 3.48 11.32
N ILE A 108 9.37 3.60 11.47
CA ILE A 108 10.03 3.60 12.79
C ILE A 108 9.51 4.75 13.66
N LEU A 109 9.39 5.96 13.11
CA LEU A 109 8.84 7.11 13.84
C LEU A 109 7.41 6.87 14.31
N ILE A 110 6.54 6.34 13.45
CA ILE A 110 5.15 5.99 13.81
C ILE A 110 5.13 4.95 14.93
N CYS A 111 5.95 3.90 14.84
CA CYS A 111 6.05 2.88 15.89
C CYS A 111 6.49 3.49 17.24
N VAL A 112 7.48 4.39 17.23
CA VAL A 112 7.91 5.09 18.46
C VAL A 112 6.79 5.93 19.04
N VAL A 113 6.06 6.70 18.22
CA VAL A 113 4.91 7.49 18.69
C VAL A 113 3.83 6.60 19.28
N LEU A 114 3.49 5.47 18.63
CA LEU A 114 2.53 4.51 19.16
C LEU A 114 2.97 3.91 20.51
N LEU A 115 4.25 3.55 20.66
CA LEU A 115 4.78 3.06 21.92
C LEU A 115 4.71 4.11 23.03
N LEU A 116 4.99 5.38 22.72
CA LEU A 116 4.84 6.49 23.67
C LEU A 116 3.37 6.69 24.07
N LEU A 117 2.43 6.64 23.12
CA LEU A 117 1.00 6.74 23.40
C LEU A 117 0.54 5.60 24.31
N VAL A 118 0.95 4.36 24.02
CA VAL A 118 0.65 3.20 24.88
C VAL A 118 1.25 3.41 26.28
N SER A 119 2.50 3.87 26.37
CA SER A 119 3.11 4.17 27.67
C SER A 119 2.36 5.26 28.44
N ILE A 120 1.86 6.29 27.76
CA ILE A 120 1.05 7.36 28.38
C ILE A 120 -0.30 6.78 28.84
N ILE A 121 -0.96 5.95 28.02
CA ILE A 121 -2.20 5.29 28.40
C ILE A 121 -1.98 4.40 29.62
N LEU A 122 -0.92 3.59 29.64
CA LEU A 122 -0.56 2.77 30.80
C LEU A 122 -0.26 3.62 32.03
N ASN A 123 0.40 4.78 31.86
CA ASN A 123 0.66 5.71 32.95
C ASN A 123 -0.64 6.33 33.47
N ILE A 124 -1.56 6.73 32.59
CA ILE A 124 -2.88 7.22 32.95
C ILE A 124 -3.67 6.12 33.65
N MET A 125 -3.69 4.89 33.12
CA MET A 125 -4.36 3.74 33.76
C MET A 125 -3.79 3.45 35.15
N ASN A 126 -2.47 3.58 35.33
CA ASN A 126 -1.81 3.45 36.62
C ASN A 126 -2.16 4.63 37.55
N LEU A 127 -2.27 5.85 37.02
CA LEU A 127 -2.62 7.05 37.77
C LEU A 127 -4.10 7.13 38.16
N THR A 128 -4.99 6.63 37.30
CA THR A 128 -6.43 6.48 37.60
C THR A 128 -6.65 5.39 38.65
N GLY A 129 -5.63 4.54 38.89
CA GLY A 129 -5.79 3.27 39.57
C GLY A 129 -6.71 2.38 38.74
N LEU A 130 -6.32 1.15 38.45
CA LEU A 130 -7.39 0.15 38.33
C LEU A 130 -8.15 0.23 39.67
N PRO A 131 -9.50 0.30 39.70
CA PRO A 131 -10.19 -0.01 40.94
C PRO A 131 -9.63 -1.35 41.36
N ASP A 132 -8.92 -1.36 42.49
CA ASP A 132 -8.33 -2.57 43.02
C ASP A 132 -9.51 -3.47 43.38
N VAL A 133 -9.87 -4.34 42.44
CA VAL A 133 -10.96 -5.32 42.60
C VAL A 133 -10.72 -6.17 43.86
N ASN A 134 -9.49 -6.17 44.40
CA ASN A 134 -9.12 -6.91 45.58
C ASN A 134 -9.08 -6.11 46.88
N ASN A 135 -9.29 -4.78 46.90
CA ASN A 135 -9.14 -4.01 48.15
C ASN A 135 -10.35 -3.17 48.59
N GLY A 136 -11.53 -3.40 48.02
CA GLY A 136 -12.77 -2.93 48.63
C GLY A 136 -13.97 -3.29 47.79
N ALA A 137 -14.72 -4.33 48.20
CA ALA A 137 -16.07 -4.45 47.66
C ALA A 137 -17.07 -5.21 48.53
N ILE A 138 -16.72 -6.22 49.35
CA ILE A 138 -17.73 -6.90 50.19
C ILE A 138 -17.10 -7.37 51.50
N ASP A 139 -17.52 -6.78 52.63
CA ASP A 139 -17.19 -7.32 53.95
C ASP A 139 -18.09 -8.53 54.21
N LEU A 140 -17.60 -9.73 53.90
CA LEU A 140 -18.34 -10.99 54.12
C LEU A 140 -18.59 -11.27 55.61
N GLN A 141 -17.99 -10.51 56.55
CA GLN A 141 -18.29 -10.59 57.98
C GLN A 141 -19.43 -9.65 58.41
N HIS A 142 -20.00 -8.88 57.48
CA HIS A 142 -21.12 -7.99 57.76
C HIS A 142 -22.33 -8.79 58.27
N PRO A 143 -23.07 -8.30 59.29
CA PRO A 143 -24.21 -9.02 59.88
C PRO A 143 -25.29 -9.42 58.86
N ALA A 144 -25.45 -8.65 57.78
CA ALA A 144 -26.39 -8.94 56.70
C ALA A 144 -26.07 -10.25 55.94
N TYR A 145 -24.83 -10.75 55.98
CA TYR A 145 -24.41 -11.98 55.30
C TYR A 145 -24.42 -13.20 56.22
N GLN A 146 -25.02 -13.11 57.41
CA GLN A 146 -25.18 -14.25 58.30
C GLN A 146 -26.03 -15.34 57.64
N THR A 147 -25.63 -16.60 57.86
CA THR A 147 -26.34 -17.77 57.34
C THR A 147 -26.87 -18.63 58.47
N GLU A 148 -28.08 -19.16 58.28
CA GLU A 148 -28.76 -20.12 59.14
C GLU A 148 -29.07 -21.38 58.33
N LEU A 149 -29.33 -22.48 59.02
CA LEU A 149 -29.77 -23.72 58.39
C LEU A 149 -31.29 -23.70 58.27
N ASP A 150 -31.82 -23.93 57.07
CA ASP A 150 -33.26 -24.10 56.88
C ASP A 150 -33.76 -25.45 57.44
N ALA A 151 -35.07 -25.70 57.30
CA ALA A 151 -35.71 -26.92 57.81
C ALA A 151 -35.16 -28.22 57.18
N ASP A 152 -34.50 -28.12 56.02
CA ASP A 152 -33.89 -29.23 55.28
C ASP A 152 -32.37 -29.33 55.53
N GLY A 153 -31.82 -28.45 56.38
CA GLY A 153 -30.40 -28.41 56.73
C GLY A 153 -29.52 -27.74 55.68
N ILE A 154 -30.09 -26.93 54.80
CA ILE A 154 -29.37 -26.17 53.77
C ILE A 154 -29.00 -24.79 54.33
N PRO A 155 -27.75 -24.33 54.17
CA PRO A 155 -27.36 -22.97 54.56
C PRO A 155 -28.07 -21.93 53.69
N CYS A 156 -28.81 -21.01 54.31
CA CYS A 156 -29.44 -19.86 53.67
C CYS A 156 -29.15 -18.59 54.47
N PHE A 157 -29.26 -17.40 53.86
CA PHE A 157 -29.11 -16.15 54.60
C PHE A 157 -30.19 -16.00 55.68
N SER A 158 -29.83 -15.55 56.88
CA SER A 158 -30.77 -15.28 57.98
C SER A 158 -31.82 -14.24 57.58
N ASP A 159 -31.40 -13.21 56.83
CA ASP A 159 -32.27 -12.20 56.23
C ASP A 159 -31.89 -11.98 54.75
N PRO A 160 -32.57 -12.66 53.81
CA PRO A 160 -32.25 -12.56 52.39
C PRO A 160 -32.45 -11.16 51.80
N GLU A 161 -33.43 -10.38 52.28
CA GLU A 161 -33.65 -9.03 51.76
C GLU A 161 -32.54 -8.08 52.17
N GLU A 162 -32.11 -8.16 53.43
CA GLU A 162 -31.05 -7.31 53.95
C GLU A 162 -29.69 -7.68 53.32
N ALA A 163 -29.43 -8.97 53.09
CA ALA A 163 -28.26 -9.44 52.36
C ALA A 163 -28.19 -8.84 50.94
N ILE A 164 -29.31 -8.85 50.21
CA ILE A 164 -29.38 -8.28 48.85
C ILE A 164 -29.17 -6.76 48.88
N ARG A 165 -29.81 -6.05 49.83
CA ARG A 165 -29.64 -4.59 49.95
C ARG A 165 -28.20 -4.21 50.27
N GLN A 166 -27.56 -4.93 51.19
CA GLN A 166 -26.16 -4.68 51.53
C GLN A 166 -25.25 -4.97 50.35
N MET A 167 -25.48 -6.08 49.63
CA MET A 167 -24.69 -6.44 48.45
C MET A 167 -24.80 -5.39 47.33
N GLN A 168 -25.99 -4.80 47.14
CA GLN A 168 -26.19 -3.72 46.17
C GLN A 168 -25.45 -2.44 46.58
N LYS A 169 -25.43 -2.12 47.88
CA LYS A 169 -24.72 -0.96 48.42
C LYS A 169 -23.20 -1.11 48.27
N ASP A 170 -22.69 -2.26 48.66
CA ASP A 170 -21.31 -2.68 48.52
C ASP A 170 -20.82 -2.60 47.05
N ALA A 171 -21.66 -3.06 46.11
CA ALA A 171 -21.40 -2.94 44.68
C ALA A 171 -21.39 -1.48 44.19
N LEU A 172 -22.28 -0.62 44.71
CA LEU A 172 -22.36 0.79 44.35
C LEU A 172 -21.14 1.58 44.85
N ASP A 173 -20.69 1.31 46.08
CA ASP A 173 -19.55 1.97 46.71
C ASP A 173 -18.22 1.61 46.01
N THR A 174 -18.19 0.50 45.26
CA THR A 174 -17.04 0.05 44.46
C THR A 174 -16.96 0.76 43.10
N LEU A 175 -18.06 1.35 42.62
CA LEU A 175 -18.12 2.02 41.32
C LEU A 175 -17.58 3.45 41.40
N SER A 176 -16.88 3.90 40.36
CA SER A 176 -16.50 5.32 40.28
C SER A 176 -17.75 6.21 40.19
N PRO A 177 -17.68 7.49 40.59
CA PRO A 177 -18.86 8.37 40.73
C PRO A 177 -19.76 8.43 39.48
N GLU A 178 -19.15 8.33 38.29
CA GLU A 178 -19.86 8.35 37.00
C GLU A 178 -20.72 7.10 36.77
N TRP A 179 -20.28 5.93 37.25
CA TRP A 179 -21.01 4.67 37.10
C TRP A 179 -22.06 4.45 38.20
N SER A 180 -21.91 5.10 39.35
CA SER A 180 -22.87 5.06 40.46
C SER A 180 -24.24 5.65 40.10
N GLU A 181 -24.26 6.78 39.38
CA GLU A 181 -25.51 7.39 38.89
C GLU A 181 -26.22 6.47 37.88
N LEU A 182 -25.48 5.92 36.92
CA LEU A 182 -26.04 5.03 35.91
C LEU A 182 -26.60 3.73 36.51
N PHE A 183 -25.92 3.15 37.49
CA PHE A 183 -26.39 1.95 38.18
C PHE A 183 -27.68 2.22 38.97
N THR A 184 -27.78 3.38 39.62
CA THR A 184 -28.99 3.81 40.33
C THR A 184 -30.18 3.97 39.38
N ILE A 185 -29.97 4.60 38.22
CA ILE A 185 -30.99 4.78 37.19
C ILE A 185 -31.44 3.42 36.63
N LEU A 186 -30.49 2.52 36.36
CA LEU A 186 -30.78 1.18 35.85
C LEU A 186 -31.63 0.37 36.84
N ASN A 187 -31.24 0.32 38.11
CA ASN A 187 -31.97 -0.42 39.15
C ASN A 187 -33.38 0.12 39.36
N HIS A 188 -33.56 1.45 39.35
CA HIS A 188 -34.90 2.05 39.42
C HIS A 188 -35.76 1.67 38.20
N THR A 189 -35.15 1.60 37.01
CA THR A 189 -35.86 1.22 35.77
C THR A 189 -36.26 -0.26 35.78
N LEU A 190 -35.36 -1.14 36.23
CA LEU A 190 -35.63 -2.58 36.32
C LEU A 190 -36.73 -2.89 37.34
N ARG A 191 -36.72 -2.28 38.53
CA ARG A 191 -37.78 -2.44 39.53
C ARG A 191 -39.15 -2.01 38.99
N LYS A 192 -39.20 -0.97 38.16
CA LYS A 192 -40.44 -0.49 37.49
C LYS A 192 -41.01 -1.46 36.45
N GLU A 193 -40.18 -2.29 35.84
CA GLU A 193 -40.61 -3.32 34.88
C GLU A 193 -41.10 -4.57 35.62
N GLU A 194 -40.52 -4.90 36.78
CA GLU A 194 -40.90 -6.09 37.56
C GLU A 194 -42.22 -5.93 38.35
N GLU A 195 -42.61 -4.69 38.68
CA GLU A 195 -43.91 -4.38 39.30
C GLU A 195 -45.08 -4.29 38.28
N ARG A 196 -44.80 -4.48 36.98
CA ARG A 196 -45.77 -4.31 35.89
C ARG A 196 -46.23 -5.65 35.30
#